data_AF-A0A0F9T3P7-F1
#
_entry.id   AF-A0A0F9T3P7-F1
#
_cell.length_a   1.000
_cell.length_b   1.000
_cell.length_c   1.000
_cell.angle_alpha   90.00
_cell.angle_beta   90.00
_cell.angle_gamma   90.00
#
_symmetry.space_group_name_H-M   'P 1'
#
loop_
_entity.id
_entity.type
_entity.pdbx_description
1 polymer ?
#
loop_
_entity_poly.entity_id
_entity_poly.type
_entity_poly.pdbx_seq_one_letter_code
_entity_poly.pdbx_strand_id
1 'polypeptide(L)'
;MRNKLAIAALLAFLAVPLWAQTVRPTRVSQLRLTQLTTAQEGGMTLVEGDIWENITIGCIRYRLASSTVCIAEAGSAASGAVLLNPTGSQAILDFNLLLPLLNSTRWVDGTKFTTLAAAIANCPTSGCTVIDNREGAVSISTDIFASANGPVRLLLGNIAYTLSATQNPPNGTTIIGTMRSGGTLGEGTTFIPSTTSLVMFSANNPGGFFQFYIDSVAFQAANLSAPNTNIAFQFTQLNSATFTNLEFNHIDQAFSFDRVRQVSISHNHSFQDTRIGFIGDTTGADHSFEINLNDWTHLPAVTRVDTDPFLILERAVNVHISNLSIQSLGGIADAIEIRNDSQGISIENSTIVNPVRGIELIRNTVGAATGSPLVTRISNVMVDLATQRCVSIQNLTIHVNIDQLTCTSLGASTDGVVIETGTVGVQISDSTFQDVQSGRSGVLVEANTNEFSVTDSVFTVASGGIGINIAAGTSGGFIISGNLFTGAGTKISDNSTGTSKIIAGNTAPPSAPVNNEILQLGPTTFANLGTPINGSFRFCSDCTIANPCAAAGTGALAKRLNGVWVCN
;
A
#
# COMPACT_ATOMS: atom_id res chain seq x y z
N MET A 1 -2.99 -87.11 26.74
CA MET A 1 -2.30 -86.91 28.04
C MET A 1 -2.87 -85.67 28.69
N ARG A 2 -3.46 -85.86 29.89
CA ARG A 2 -3.72 -84.89 30.99
C ARG A 2 -4.45 -83.59 30.64
N ASN A 3 -5.46 -83.11 31.35
CA ASN A 3 -6.36 -83.55 32.43
C ASN A 3 -7.22 -82.28 32.68
N LYS A 4 -8.56 -82.38 32.68
CA LYS A 4 -9.45 -82.11 33.84
C LYS A 4 -9.50 -80.62 34.30
N LEU A 5 -10.61 -80.00 34.71
CA LEU A 5 -11.87 -80.48 35.28
C LEU A 5 -12.86 -79.29 35.40
N ALA A 6 -14.15 -79.57 35.26
CA ALA A 6 -15.31 -79.00 35.99
C ALA A 6 -15.55 -77.47 36.05
N ILE A 7 -16.73 -77.04 35.59
CA ILE A 7 -17.91 -76.87 36.46
C ILE A 7 -19.16 -76.98 35.57
N ALA A 8 -19.93 -78.02 35.83
CA ALA A 8 -21.29 -78.20 35.37
C ALA A 8 -22.22 -78.05 36.59
N ALA A 9 -23.40 -77.53 36.32
CA ALA A 9 -24.64 -77.70 37.08
C ALA A 9 -24.76 -76.96 38.43
N LEU A 10 -25.53 -75.86 38.39
CA LEU A 10 -26.48 -75.55 39.46
C LEU A 10 -27.77 -75.00 38.83
N LEU A 11 -28.80 -75.87 38.80
CA LEU A 11 -30.23 -75.61 39.03
C LEU A 11 -30.89 -74.48 38.19
N ALA A 12 -31.73 -74.76 37.17
CA ALA A 12 -33.07 -75.36 37.21
C ALA A 12 -34.04 -74.74 38.25
N PHE A 13 -35.23 -74.35 37.75
CA PHE A 13 -36.48 -73.91 38.41
C PHE A 13 -36.85 -72.42 38.32
N LEU A 14 -37.67 -72.06 37.31
CA LEU A 14 -39.06 -71.55 37.48
C LEU A 14 -39.72 -71.20 36.13
N ALA A 15 -40.54 -72.14 35.65
CA ALA A 15 -41.98 -71.98 35.44
C ALA A 15 -42.59 -70.82 34.58
N VAL A 16 -42.93 -71.19 33.32
CA VAL A 16 -44.22 -71.06 32.58
C VAL A 16 -44.80 -69.65 32.21
N PRO A 17 -45.80 -69.56 31.29
CA PRO A 17 -45.65 -68.90 29.98
C PRO A 17 -46.59 -67.69 29.84
N LEU A 18 -46.52 -66.90 28.76
CA LEU A 18 -47.66 -66.08 28.34
C LEU A 18 -47.57 -65.74 26.85
N TRP A 19 -48.69 -65.98 26.17
CA TRP A 19 -48.94 -65.70 24.76
C TRP A 19 -48.96 -64.19 24.50
N ALA A 20 -48.40 -63.73 23.37
CA ALA A 20 -48.62 -62.37 22.88
C ALA A 20 -48.63 -62.31 21.35
N GLN A 21 -49.86 -62.20 20.84
CA GLN A 21 -50.36 -61.35 19.75
C GLN A 21 -49.46 -61.04 18.53
N THR A 22 -49.94 -61.51 17.38
CA THR A 22 -49.68 -60.98 16.04
C THR A 22 -49.92 -59.47 15.96
N VAL A 23 -48.85 -58.70 15.78
CA VAL A 23 -48.89 -57.30 15.32
C VAL A 23 -48.55 -57.27 13.82
N ARG A 24 -49.41 -56.65 13.02
CA ARG A 24 -49.20 -56.44 11.58
C ARG A 24 -48.04 -55.47 11.34
N PRO A 25 -47.18 -55.67 10.33
CA PRO A 25 -46.13 -54.72 10.00
C PRO A 25 -46.73 -53.50 9.29
N THR A 26 -46.59 -52.33 9.89
CA THR A 26 -46.67 -51.04 9.19
C THR A 26 -45.42 -50.88 8.33
N ARG A 27 -45.61 -50.42 7.09
CA ARG A 27 -44.57 -50.25 6.07
C ARG A 27 -43.45 -49.35 6.59
N VAL A 28 -42.24 -49.89 6.71
CA VAL A 28 -41.01 -49.09 6.78
C VAL A 28 -40.63 -48.76 5.33
N SER A 29 -40.74 -47.48 4.97
CA SER A 29 -40.18 -46.94 3.73
C SER A 29 -38.66 -47.05 3.78
N GLN A 30 -38.08 -47.88 2.90
CA GLN A 30 -36.63 -48.02 2.77
C GLN A 30 -36.05 -46.77 2.11
N LEU A 31 -35.15 -46.08 2.81
CA LEU A 31 -34.33 -45.01 2.23
C LEU A 31 -33.25 -45.64 1.33
N ARG A 32 -33.17 -45.22 0.08
CA ARG A 32 -32.18 -45.73 -0.89
C ARG A 32 -30.97 -44.80 -0.88
N LEU A 33 -29.95 -45.14 -0.11
CA LEU A 33 -28.64 -44.46 -0.18
C LEU A 33 -27.95 -44.89 -1.47
N THR A 34 -27.59 -43.92 -2.32
CA THR A 34 -26.90 -44.19 -3.58
C THR A 34 -25.44 -43.76 -3.41
N GLN A 35 -24.50 -44.69 -3.57
CA GLN A 35 -23.09 -44.35 -3.66
C GLN A 35 -22.85 -43.52 -4.91
N LEU A 36 -22.08 -42.43 -4.77
CA LEU A 36 -21.62 -41.66 -5.92
C LEU A 36 -20.73 -42.52 -6.79
N THR A 37 -20.91 -42.42 -8.10
CA THR A 37 -19.94 -42.95 -9.06
C THR A 37 -18.67 -42.09 -9.03
N THR A 38 -17.54 -42.67 -9.41
CA THR A 38 -16.25 -41.94 -9.51
C THR A 38 -16.34 -40.71 -10.43
N ALA A 39 -17.20 -40.77 -11.46
CA ALA A 39 -17.48 -39.62 -12.33
C ALA A 39 -18.25 -38.50 -11.61
N GLN A 40 -19.20 -38.84 -10.73
CA GLN A 40 -19.90 -37.87 -9.91
C GLN A 40 -19.00 -37.30 -8.80
N GLU A 41 -18.08 -38.09 -8.25
CA GLU A 41 -17.05 -37.59 -7.33
C GLU A 41 -16.06 -36.64 -8.02
N GLY A 42 -15.71 -36.92 -9.28
CA GLY A 42 -14.86 -36.05 -10.10
C GLY A 42 -15.50 -34.70 -10.45
N GLY A 43 -16.83 -34.60 -10.38
CA GLY A 43 -17.58 -33.36 -10.62
C GLY A 43 -17.78 -32.48 -9.37
N MET A 44 -17.10 -32.78 -8.27
CA MET A 44 -17.23 -32.04 -7.00
C MET A 44 -16.27 -30.85 -6.97
N THR A 45 -16.82 -29.67 -6.69
CA THR A 45 -16.08 -28.41 -6.53
C THR A 45 -16.04 -28.00 -5.08
N LEU A 46 -14.87 -27.56 -4.59
CA LEU A 46 -14.73 -27.04 -3.23
C LEU A 46 -15.40 -25.67 -3.14
N VAL A 47 -16.32 -25.50 -2.18
CA VAL A 47 -17.08 -24.25 -1.99
C VAL A 47 -16.45 -23.40 -0.89
N GLU A 48 -16.27 -23.96 0.32
CA GLU A 48 -15.64 -23.27 1.46
C GLU A 48 -15.17 -24.31 2.49
N GLY A 49 -13.95 -24.19 3.01
CA GLY A 49 -13.41 -25.08 4.06
C GLY A 49 -13.37 -26.56 3.65
N ASP A 50 -14.14 -27.41 4.33
CA ASP A 50 -14.27 -28.86 4.08
C ASP A 50 -15.53 -29.23 3.25
N ILE A 51 -16.19 -28.23 2.65
CA ILE A 51 -17.46 -28.37 1.93
C ILE A 51 -17.22 -28.48 0.42
N TRP A 52 -17.68 -29.58 -0.15
CA TRP A 52 -17.63 -29.85 -1.59
C TRP A 52 -19.04 -29.98 -2.15
N GLU A 53 -19.31 -29.42 -3.31
CA GLU A 53 -20.61 -29.46 -3.97
C GLU A 53 -20.50 -30.01 -5.39
N ASN A 54 -21.44 -30.87 -5.76
CA ASN A 54 -21.70 -31.23 -7.14
C ASN A 54 -23.12 -30.75 -7.51
N ILE A 55 -23.17 -29.56 -8.10
CA ILE A 55 -24.39 -28.87 -8.53
C ILE A 55 -25.22 -29.69 -9.52
N THR A 56 -24.59 -30.56 -10.31
CA THR A 56 -25.28 -31.37 -11.34
C THR A 56 -26.24 -32.39 -10.72
N ILE A 57 -25.93 -32.83 -9.50
CA ILE A 57 -26.72 -33.85 -8.78
C ILE A 57 -27.28 -33.34 -7.45
N GLY A 58 -27.13 -32.04 -7.15
CA GLY A 58 -27.57 -31.44 -5.90
C GLY A 58 -26.98 -32.10 -4.66
N CYS A 59 -25.72 -32.56 -4.71
CA CYS A 59 -25.06 -33.18 -3.54
C CYS A 59 -24.03 -32.24 -2.91
N ILE A 60 -24.12 -32.09 -1.59
CA ILE A 60 -23.14 -31.39 -0.75
C ILE A 60 -22.43 -32.43 0.13
N ARG A 61 -21.11 -32.31 0.24
CA ARG A 61 -20.22 -33.17 1.02
C ARG A 61 -19.48 -32.35 2.06
N TYR A 62 -19.43 -32.89 3.28
CA TYR A 62 -18.55 -32.44 4.34
C TYR A 62 -17.45 -33.49 4.55
N ARG A 63 -16.17 -33.08 4.61
CA ARG A 63 -15.07 -34.02 4.82
C ARG A 63 -14.99 -34.45 6.30
N LEU A 64 -15.42 -35.66 6.62
CA LEU A 64 -15.08 -36.36 7.86
C LEU A 64 -14.26 -37.61 7.53
N ALA A 65 -13.27 -37.93 8.36
CA ALA A 65 -12.09 -38.73 8.02
C ALA A 65 -12.30 -40.20 7.57
N SER A 66 -13.52 -40.73 7.41
CA SER A 66 -13.69 -42.15 7.02
C SER A 66 -15.04 -42.57 6.39
N SER A 67 -15.95 -41.68 6.02
CA SER A 67 -17.18 -42.09 5.30
C SER A 67 -17.81 -40.99 4.44
N THR A 68 -18.46 -41.40 3.35
CA THR A 68 -19.15 -40.54 2.37
C THR A 68 -20.67 -40.66 2.55
N VAL A 69 -21.37 -39.53 2.73
CA VAL A 69 -22.84 -39.48 2.73
C VAL A 69 -23.28 -38.34 1.82
N CYS A 70 -24.09 -38.63 0.80
CA CYS A 70 -24.84 -37.62 0.04
C CYS A 70 -26.22 -37.43 0.67
N ILE A 71 -26.61 -36.20 0.93
CA ILE A 71 -27.99 -35.84 1.27
C ILE A 71 -28.63 -35.37 -0.03
N ALA A 72 -29.40 -36.25 -0.69
CA ALA A 72 -30.24 -35.87 -1.82
C ALA A 72 -31.63 -35.49 -1.30
N GLU A 73 -32.23 -34.43 -1.85
CA GLU A 73 -33.63 -34.09 -1.55
C GLU A 73 -34.57 -35.21 -1.97
N ALA A 74 -35.27 -35.79 -1.00
CA ALA A 74 -36.48 -36.57 -1.24
C ALA A 74 -37.68 -35.69 -0.85
N GLY A 75 -38.58 -35.46 -1.80
CA GLY A 75 -39.81 -34.71 -1.59
C GLY A 75 -40.66 -35.26 -0.43
N SER A 76 -41.18 -34.32 0.38
CA SER A 76 -42.27 -34.43 1.36
C SER A 76 -42.24 -35.57 2.41
N ALA A 77 -41.87 -35.17 3.64
CA ALA A 77 -42.30 -35.61 4.98
C ALA A 77 -42.04 -37.06 5.48
N ALA A 78 -41.22 -37.20 6.54
CA ALA A 78 -41.62 -37.40 7.95
C ALA A 78 -40.46 -38.02 8.77
N SER A 79 -40.41 -37.64 10.05
CA SER A 79 -39.44 -37.94 11.11
C SER A 79 -38.81 -39.35 11.15
N GLY A 80 -37.48 -39.38 11.32
CA GLY A 80 -36.72 -40.49 11.91
C GLY A 80 -35.72 -41.15 10.95
N ALA A 81 -34.43 -40.78 11.04
CA ALA A 81 -33.34 -41.48 10.38
C ALA A 81 -32.42 -42.12 11.44
N VAL A 82 -32.13 -43.42 11.29
CA VAL A 82 -31.11 -44.15 12.06
C VAL A 82 -30.03 -44.57 11.07
N LEU A 83 -28.78 -44.15 11.32
CA LEU A 83 -27.60 -44.59 10.57
C LEU A 83 -26.98 -45.82 11.25
N LEU A 84 -26.65 -46.84 10.45
CA LEU A 84 -25.83 -47.97 10.89
C LEU A 84 -24.41 -47.79 10.34
N ASN A 85 -23.42 -47.85 11.24
CA ASN A 85 -22.01 -47.96 10.87
C ASN A 85 -21.75 -49.37 10.26
N PRO A 86 -20.87 -49.54 9.25
CA PRO A 86 -20.49 -50.84 8.69
C PRO A 86 -19.98 -51.90 9.70
N THR A 87 -19.73 -51.55 10.97
CA THR A 87 -19.40 -52.52 12.04
C THR A 87 -20.56 -52.89 12.98
N GLY A 88 -21.78 -52.41 12.74
CA GLY A 88 -22.98 -52.80 13.51
C GLY A 88 -23.14 -52.13 14.89
N SER A 89 -22.27 -51.20 15.27
CA SER A 89 -22.39 -50.43 16.51
C SER A 89 -23.18 -49.14 16.26
N GLN A 90 -24.29 -48.93 16.99
CA GLN A 90 -25.05 -47.67 16.95
C GLN A 90 -24.21 -46.55 17.59
N ALA A 91 -23.74 -45.60 16.78
CA ALA A 91 -23.33 -44.29 17.27
C ALA A 91 -24.47 -43.32 16.96
N ILE A 92 -25.16 -42.88 18.00
CA ILE A 92 -26.14 -41.80 17.90
C ILE A 92 -25.33 -40.51 17.71
N LEU A 93 -25.21 -40.05 16.47
CA LEU A 93 -24.88 -38.65 16.22
C LEU A 93 -26.13 -37.83 16.56
N ASP A 94 -25.99 -36.97 17.56
CA ASP A 94 -27.06 -36.13 18.08
C ASP A 94 -27.49 -35.12 17.00
N PHE A 95 -28.65 -35.40 16.37
CA PHE A 95 -29.25 -34.55 15.32
C PHE A 95 -29.55 -33.12 15.81
N ASN A 96 -29.52 -32.88 17.13
CA ASN A 96 -29.68 -31.54 17.71
C ASN A 96 -28.56 -30.56 17.31
N LEU A 97 -27.41 -31.02 16.83
CA LEU A 97 -26.31 -30.14 16.39
C LEU A 97 -26.45 -29.61 14.95
N LEU A 98 -27.24 -30.27 14.09
CA LEU A 98 -27.43 -29.86 12.67
C LEU A 98 -28.74 -29.11 12.42
N LEU A 99 -29.75 -29.32 13.27
CA LEU A 99 -31.03 -28.60 13.22
C LEU A 99 -30.90 -27.06 13.29
N PRO A 100 -30.00 -26.47 14.09
CA PRO A 100 -29.82 -25.01 14.13
C PRO A 100 -29.27 -24.43 12.81
N LEU A 101 -28.41 -25.17 12.11
CA LEU A 101 -27.80 -24.77 10.84
C LEU A 101 -28.78 -24.85 9.67
N LEU A 102 -29.61 -25.90 9.62
CA LEU A 102 -30.65 -26.03 8.60
C LEU A 102 -31.80 -25.03 8.82
N ASN A 103 -32.11 -24.69 10.07
CA ASN A 103 -33.14 -23.69 10.39
C ASN A 103 -32.72 -22.25 10.12
N SER A 104 -31.42 -21.98 9.95
CA SER A 104 -30.89 -20.65 9.63
C SER A 104 -30.57 -20.46 8.15
N THR A 105 -30.65 -21.50 7.32
CA THR A 105 -30.43 -21.38 5.86
C THR A 105 -31.76 -21.29 5.09
N ARG A 106 -31.82 -20.45 4.06
CA ARG A 106 -32.98 -20.24 3.18
C ARG A 106 -32.51 -20.34 1.73
N TRP A 107 -33.24 -21.09 0.91
CA TRP A 107 -32.90 -21.31 -0.50
C TRP A 107 -33.95 -20.64 -1.39
N VAL A 108 -33.52 -19.82 -2.33
CA VAL A 108 -34.39 -19.22 -3.36
C VAL A 108 -34.33 -20.11 -4.59
N ASP A 109 -35.14 -21.16 -4.57
CA ASP A 109 -35.18 -22.21 -5.60
C ASP A 109 -36.43 -22.11 -6.51
N GLY A 110 -37.32 -21.13 -6.23
CA GLY A 110 -38.61 -21.00 -6.90
C GLY A 110 -39.71 -21.91 -6.37
N THR A 111 -39.42 -22.85 -5.45
CA THR A 111 -40.44 -23.75 -4.85
C THR A 111 -40.82 -23.32 -3.44
N LYS A 112 -39.83 -23.10 -2.56
CA LYS A 112 -40.06 -22.74 -1.15
C LYS A 112 -40.08 -21.23 -0.95
N PHE A 113 -39.17 -20.54 -1.63
CA PHE A 113 -39.14 -19.08 -1.70
C PHE A 113 -39.07 -18.67 -3.16
N THR A 114 -40.16 -18.08 -3.66
CA THR A 114 -40.27 -17.64 -5.06
C THR A 114 -39.50 -16.35 -5.35
N THR A 115 -39.14 -15.60 -4.30
CA THR A 115 -38.40 -14.34 -4.41
C THR A 115 -37.38 -14.21 -3.29
N LEU A 116 -36.32 -13.44 -3.57
CA LEU A 116 -35.27 -13.10 -2.61
C LEU A 116 -35.83 -12.39 -1.36
N ALA A 117 -36.74 -11.43 -1.58
CA ALA A 117 -37.41 -10.70 -0.50
C ALA A 117 -38.21 -11.64 0.42
N ALA A 118 -38.90 -12.65 -0.13
CA ALA A 118 -39.64 -13.62 0.68
C ALA A 118 -38.72 -14.50 1.54
N ALA A 119 -37.56 -14.90 1.02
CA ALA A 119 -36.56 -15.64 1.79
C ALA A 119 -35.98 -14.79 2.93
N ILE A 120 -35.65 -13.52 2.64
CA ILE A 120 -35.12 -12.55 3.60
C ILE A 120 -36.14 -12.21 4.70
N ALA A 121 -37.41 -12.01 4.34
CA ALA A 121 -38.49 -11.73 5.30
C ALA A 121 -38.68 -12.86 6.33
N ASN A 122 -38.30 -14.10 5.98
CA ASN A 122 -38.41 -15.28 6.83
C ASN A 122 -37.14 -15.58 7.64
N CYS A 123 -36.21 -14.64 7.68
CA CYS A 123 -35.04 -14.74 8.52
C CYS A 123 -35.40 -14.45 9.99
N PRO A 124 -34.98 -15.31 10.93
CA PRO A 124 -35.20 -15.04 12.35
C PRO A 124 -34.39 -13.81 12.78
N THR A 125 -34.75 -13.23 13.92
CA THR A 125 -34.06 -12.06 14.49
C THR A 125 -32.58 -12.32 14.81
N SER A 126 -32.20 -13.58 15.02
CA SER A 126 -30.81 -14.01 15.19
C SER A 126 -29.98 -14.00 13.89
N GLY A 127 -30.64 -13.79 12.74
CA GLY A 127 -30.04 -13.81 11.41
C GLY A 127 -30.16 -15.14 10.68
N CYS A 128 -29.82 -15.13 9.39
CA CYS A 128 -29.92 -16.27 8.49
C CYS A 128 -28.86 -16.23 7.38
N THR A 129 -28.67 -17.34 6.68
CA THR A 129 -28.02 -17.37 5.37
C THR A 129 -29.08 -17.58 4.29
N VAL A 130 -29.12 -16.72 3.26
CA VAL A 130 -30.00 -16.84 2.11
C VAL A 130 -29.15 -17.19 0.89
N ILE A 131 -29.47 -18.27 0.19
CA ILE A 131 -28.77 -18.72 -1.00
C ILE A 131 -29.73 -18.56 -2.19
N ASP A 132 -29.32 -17.77 -3.19
CA ASP A 132 -30.06 -17.63 -4.44
C ASP A 132 -29.27 -18.26 -5.58
N ASN A 133 -29.76 -19.42 -6.02
CA ASN A 133 -29.13 -20.27 -7.03
C ASN A 133 -29.90 -20.30 -8.36
N ARG A 134 -30.81 -19.33 -8.56
CA ARG A 134 -31.58 -19.26 -9.81
C ARG A 134 -30.64 -19.15 -11.03
N GLU A 135 -31.19 -19.33 -12.22
CA GLU A 135 -30.45 -19.10 -13.47
C GLU A 135 -31.01 -17.86 -14.19
N GLY A 136 -30.14 -17.11 -14.89
CA GLY A 136 -30.53 -15.94 -15.68
C GLY A 136 -30.59 -14.62 -14.91
N ALA A 137 -30.42 -13.49 -15.59
CA ALA A 137 -30.31 -12.17 -14.96
C ALA A 137 -31.53 -11.81 -14.09
N VAL A 138 -31.30 -11.37 -12.85
CA VAL A 138 -32.35 -10.99 -11.91
C VAL A 138 -32.31 -9.48 -11.68
N SER A 139 -33.43 -8.79 -11.91
CA SER A 139 -33.58 -7.37 -11.55
C SER A 139 -34.28 -7.23 -10.20
N ILE A 140 -33.69 -6.46 -9.30
CA ILE A 140 -34.21 -6.10 -7.98
C ILE A 140 -34.58 -4.62 -8.02
N SER A 141 -35.88 -4.34 -8.14
CA SER A 141 -36.42 -2.98 -8.28
C SER A 141 -37.03 -2.41 -7.00
N THR A 142 -36.93 -3.13 -5.89
CA THR A 142 -37.45 -2.72 -4.57
C THR A 142 -36.43 -3.11 -3.50
N ASP A 143 -36.54 -2.51 -2.32
CA ASP A 143 -35.73 -2.90 -1.16
C ASP A 143 -36.11 -4.32 -0.71
N ILE A 144 -35.20 -5.29 -0.87
CA ILE A 144 -35.42 -6.70 -0.46
C ILE A 144 -35.24 -6.89 1.04
N PHE A 145 -34.65 -5.91 1.73
CA PHE A 145 -34.35 -5.96 3.15
C PHE A 145 -35.36 -5.20 4.00
N ALA A 146 -36.34 -4.51 3.39
CA ALA A 146 -37.37 -3.75 4.11
C ALA A 146 -38.12 -4.57 5.18
N SER A 147 -38.15 -5.90 5.05
CA SER A 147 -38.78 -6.83 5.99
C SER A 147 -37.80 -7.70 6.79
N ALA A 148 -36.49 -7.43 6.73
CA ALA A 148 -35.49 -8.20 7.44
C ALA A 148 -35.47 -7.81 8.94
N ASN A 149 -35.65 -8.79 9.83
CA ASN A 149 -35.68 -8.56 11.28
C ASN A 149 -34.33 -8.82 11.99
N GLY A 150 -33.28 -9.14 11.24
CA GLY A 150 -31.95 -9.49 11.75
C GLY A 150 -30.90 -9.56 10.65
N PRO A 151 -29.61 -9.82 10.99
CA PRO A 151 -28.52 -9.84 10.02
C PRO A 151 -28.69 -10.95 8.98
N VAL A 152 -28.44 -10.64 7.71
CA VAL A 152 -28.59 -11.59 6.60
C VAL A 152 -27.23 -11.88 5.97
N ARG A 153 -26.87 -13.16 5.78
CA ARG A 153 -25.75 -13.57 4.92
C ARG A 153 -26.30 -14.03 3.58
N LEU A 154 -26.22 -13.18 2.56
CA LEU A 154 -26.75 -13.43 1.23
C LEU A 154 -25.67 -14.02 0.33
N LEU A 155 -25.86 -15.26 -0.14
CA LEU A 155 -25.02 -15.95 -1.10
C LEU A 155 -25.71 -15.92 -2.46
N LEU A 156 -25.26 -15.04 -3.33
CA LEU A 156 -25.73 -14.92 -4.71
C LEU A 156 -24.87 -15.82 -5.60
N GLY A 157 -25.50 -16.72 -6.36
CA GLY A 157 -24.81 -17.55 -7.34
C GLY A 157 -24.12 -16.74 -8.45
N ASN A 158 -23.64 -17.41 -9.49
CA ASN A 158 -22.95 -16.80 -10.64
C ASN A 158 -23.85 -15.95 -11.56
N ILE A 159 -24.99 -15.49 -11.08
CA ILE A 159 -25.96 -14.70 -11.83
C ILE A 159 -25.58 -13.21 -11.77
N ALA A 160 -25.84 -12.47 -12.86
CA ALA A 160 -25.83 -11.02 -12.82
C ALA A 160 -27.12 -10.46 -12.18
N TYR A 161 -26.99 -9.85 -11.00
CA TYR A 161 -28.08 -9.11 -10.34
C TYR A 161 -28.06 -7.64 -10.74
N THR A 162 -29.20 -7.07 -11.13
CA THR A 162 -29.37 -5.63 -11.42
C THR A 162 -30.19 -4.96 -10.34
N LEU A 163 -29.61 -4.01 -9.60
CA LEU A 163 -30.30 -3.24 -8.55
C LEU A 163 -30.75 -1.89 -9.11
N SER A 164 -32.04 -1.57 -9.00
CA SER A 164 -32.60 -0.26 -9.41
C SER A 164 -33.29 0.50 -8.27
N ALA A 165 -33.13 0.03 -7.02
CA ALA A 165 -33.68 0.68 -5.83
C ALA A 165 -32.67 0.66 -4.68
N THR A 166 -32.74 1.67 -3.80
CA THR A 166 -31.99 1.73 -2.55
C THR A 166 -32.30 0.52 -1.68
N GLN A 167 -31.27 -0.12 -1.14
CA GLN A 167 -31.39 -1.26 -0.22
C GLN A 167 -31.00 -0.82 1.20
N ASN A 168 -31.82 -1.12 2.20
CA ASN A 168 -31.54 -0.79 3.61
C ASN A 168 -31.37 -2.07 4.44
N PRO A 169 -30.25 -2.79 4.30
CA PRO A 169 -30.02 -4.01 5.04
C PRO A 169 -29.87 -3.76 6.55
N PRO A 170 -30.29 -4.69 7.42
CA PRO A 170 -29.99 -4.63 8.84
C PRO A 170 -28.48 -4.67 9.11
N ASN A 171 -28.05 -4.05 10.20
CA ASN A 171 -26.65 -4.09 10.66
C ASN A 171 -26.12 -5.53 10.74
N GLY A 172 -24.92 -5.76 10.21
CA GLY A 172 -24.28 -7.07 10.18
C GLY A 172 -24.65 -7.94 8.97
N THR A 173 -25.34 -7.38 7.97
CA THR A 173 -25.63 -8.06 6.70
C THR A 173 -24.36 -8.23 5.87
N THR A 174 -24.14 -9.44 5.34
CA THR A 174 -23.03 -9.79 4.44
C THR A 174 -23.60 -10.27 3.12
N ILE A 175 -23.12 -9.75 2.00
CA ILE A 175 -23.53 -10.18 0.65
C ILE A 175 -22.31 -10.72 -0.09
N ILE A 176 -22.41 -11.93 -0.62
CA ILE A 176 -21.34 -12.64 -1.34
C ILE A 176 -21.86 -13.02 -2.72
N GLY A 177 -21.22 -12.56 -3.80
CA GLY A 177 -21.54 -12.94 -5.17
C GLY A 177 -21.29 -11.85 -6.21
N THR A 178 -21.85 -11.99 -7.42
CA THR A 178 -21.62 -11.05 -8.53
C THR A 178 -22.83 -10.11 -8.72
N MET A 179 -22.66 -8.79 -8.57
CA MET A 179 -23.73 -7.79 -8.76
C MET A 179 -23.34 -6.73 -9.80
N ARG A 180 -24.29 -6.33 -10.66
CA ARG A 180 -24.21 -5.16 -11.57
C ARG A 180 -25.24 -4.12 -11.13
N SER A 181 -24.85 -3.12 -10.35
CA SER A 181 -25.81 -2.18 -9.73
C SER A 181 -25.97 -0.86 -10.50
N GLY A 182 -27.19 -0.28 -10.46
CA GLY A 182 -27.47 1.14 -10.70
C GLY A 182 -28.11 1.87 -9.51
N GLY A 183 -28.16 1.25 -8.31
CA GLY A 183 -28.74 1.81 -7.07
C GLY A 183 -27.74 1.91 -5.91
N THR A 184 -28.18 2.43 -4.75
CA THR A 184 -27.39 2.67 -3.50
C THR A 184 -27.56 1.55 -2.46
N LEU A 185 -26.51 1.22 -1.69
CA LEU A 185 -26.56 0.35 -0.50
C LEU A 185 -26.51 1.17 0.80
N GLY A 186 -27.27 0.78 1.82
CA GLY A 186 -27.24 1.37 3.16
C GLY A 186 -26.00 1.01 4.00
N GLU A 187 -25.79 1.76 5.10
CA GLU A 187 -24.64 1.62 6.00
C GLU A 187 -24.54 0.22 6.64
N GLY A 188 -23.31 -0.22 6.94
CA GLY A 188 -23.05 -1.46 7.69
C GLY A 188 -23.10 -2.77 6.87
N THR A 189 -23.08 -2.67 5.54
CA THR A 189 -23.10 -3.84 4.63
C THR A 189 -21.68 -4.25 4.24
N THR A 190 -21.33 -5.52 4.44
CA THR A 190 -20.08 -6.08 3.88
C THR A 190 -20.37 -6.77 2.54
N PHE A 191 -19.67 -6.38 1.47
CA PHE A 191 -19.81 -6.99 0.15
C PHE A 191 -18.52 -7.72 -0.27
N ILE A 192 -18.64 -8.99 -0.65
CA ILE A 192 -17.52 -9.84 -1.10
C ILE A 192 -17.79 -10.27 -2.55
N PRO A 193 -17.10 -9.68 -3.55
CA PRO A 193 -17.26 -10.06 -4.95
C PRO A 193 -16.70 -11.46 -5.22
N SER A 194 -17.39 -12.26 -6.04
CA SER A 194 -16.91 -13.58 -6.48
C SER A 194 -16.20 -13.59 -7.84
N THR A 195 -16.17 -12.47 -8.60
CA THR A 195 -15.59 -12.39 -9.95
C THR A 195 -14.86 -11.06 -10.25
N THR A 196 -14.11 -11.03 -11.36
CA THR A 196 -13.08 -10.04 -11.81
C THR A 196 -13.57 -8.63 -12.17
N SER A 197 -14.83 -8.29 -11.96
CA SER A 197 -15.35 -6.96 -12.35
C SER A 197 -16.41 -6.50 -11.37
N LEU A 198 -16.05 -5.53 -10.53
CA LEU A 198 -16.97 -4.90 -9.60
C LEU A 198 -17.29 -3.48 -10.07
N VAL A 199 -18.56 -3.22 -10.38
CA VAL A 199 -19.08 -1.85 -10.59
C VAL A 199 -19.61 -1.37 -9.25
N MET A 200 -18.97 -0.38 -8.63
CA MET A 200 -19.30 0.10 -7.29
C MET A 200 -20.17 1.37 -7.28
N PHE A 201 -20.77 1.54 -6.12
CA PHE A 201 -21.95 2.33 -5.78
C PHE A 201 -21.60 3.81 -5.50
N SER A 202 -22.53 4.71 -5.83
CA SER A 202 -22.60 6.04 -5.20
C SER A 202 -23.24 5.87 -3.82
N ALA A 203 -22.73 6.54 -2.79
CA ALA A 203 -23.34 6.63 -1.47
C ALA A 203 -23.62 8.10 -1.14
N ASN A 204 -24.87 8.43 -0.78
CA ASN A 204 -25.27 9.78 -0.40
C ASN A 204 -25.39 9.96 1.13
N ASN A 205 -24.91 9.00 1.94
CA ASN A 205 -25.00 9.08 3.40
C ASN A 205 -23.64 9.45 4.02
N PRO A 206 -23.55 10.57 4.76
CA PRO A 206 -22.34 10.95 5.46
C PRO A 206 -22.07 10.02 6.64
N GLY A 207 -20.91 9.33 6.64
CA GLY A 207 -20.44 8.49 7.76
C GLY A 207 -20.33 6.98 7.50
N GLY A 208 -20.69 6.50 6.31
CA GLY A 208 -20.55 5.09 5.94
C GLY A 208 -19.10 4.63 5.74
N PHE A 209 -18.79 3.41 6.18
CA PHE A 209 -17.52 2.71 5.88
C PHE A 209 -17.77 1.62 4.83
N PHE A 210 -16.95 1.59 3.78
CA PHE A 210 -16.93 0.49 2.81
C PHE A 210 -15.66 -0.34 3.02
N GLN A 211 -15.83 -1.58 3.47
CA GLN A 211 -14.73 -2.53 3.57
C GLN A 211 -14.92 -3.63 2.53
N PHE A 212 -13.97 -3.76 1.61
CA PHE A 212 -13.95 -4.84 0.62
C PHE A 212 -12.88 -5.85 1.01
N TYR A 213 -13.30 -7.09 1.26
CA TYR A 213 -12.36 -8.20 1.42
C TYR A 213 -12.27 -8.93 0.08
N ILE A 214 -11.17 -8.74 -0.65
CA ILE A 214 -10.94 -9.37 -1.95
C ILE A 214 -9.66 -10.20 -1.83
N ASP A 215 -9.82 -11.52 -1.72
CA ASP A 215 -8.68 -12.44 -1.70
C ASP A 215 -8.35 -12.88 -3.14
N SER A 216 -7.10 -12.68 -3.55
CA SER A 216 -6.43 -13.29 -4.72
C SER A 216 -6.72 -12.82 -6.16
N VAL A 217 -7.64 -11.89 -6.42
CA VAL A 217 -8.06 -11.51 -7.80
C VAL A 217 -7.65 -10.08 -8.19
N ALA A 218 -7.50 -9.80 -9.49
CA ALA A 218 -7.32 -8.43 -10.02
C ALA A 218 -8.60 -7.59 -9.82
N PHE A 219 -8.45 -6.36 -9.34
CA PHE A 219 -9.55 -5.42 -9.12
C PHE A 219 -9.50 -4.26 -10.13
N GLN A 220 -10.62 -3.92 -10.78
CA GLN A 220 -10.70 -2.74 -11.64
C GLN A 220 -11.89 -1.85 -11.26
N ALA A 221 -11.61 -0.56 -11.04
CA ALA A 221 -12.62 0.46 -10.77
C ALA A 221 -12.48 1.65 -11.74
N ALA A 222 -13.61 2.15 -12.23
CA ALA A 222 -13.67 3.29 -13.14
C ALA A 222 -14.86 4.20 -12.82
N ASN A 223 -14.68 5.52 -12.93
CA ASN A 223 -15.74 6.55 -12.80
C ASN A 223 -16.49 6.50 -11.47
N LEU A 224 -15.76 6.42 -10.35
CA LEU A 224 -16.36 6.39 -9.02
C LEU A 224 -16.41 7.80 -8.43
N SER A 225 -17.54 8.13 -7.82
CA SER A 225 -17.76 9.35 -7.04
C SER A 225 -18.26 8.99 -5.64
N ALA A 226 -17.49 9.33 -4.61
CA ALA A 226 -17.87 9.12 -3.21
C ALA A 226 -17.78 10.44 -2.42
N PRO A 227 -18.92 11.09 -2.11
CA PRO A 227 -18.95 12.23 -1.22
C PRO A 227 -19.02 11.79 0.26
N ASN A 228 -18.27 12.44 1.15
CA ASN A 228 -18.43 12.36 2.63
C ASN A 228 -18.20 10.97 3.27
N THR A 229 -17.17 10.24 2.86
CA THR A 229 -16.81 8.93 3.45
C THR A 229 -15.49 8.97 4.21
N ASN A 230 -15.39 8.23 5.32
CA ASN A 230 -14.15 8.17 6.12
C ASN A 230 -13.03 7.41 5.41
N ILE A 231 -13.34 6.26 4.81
CA ILE A 231 -12.39 5.45 4.04
C ILE A 231 -13.09 5.01 2.75
N ALA A 232 -12.52 5.34 1.59
CA ALA A 232 -13.10 4.91 0.32
C ALA A 232 -12.70 3.47 -0.06
N PHE A 233 -11.41 3.13 0.08
CA PHE A 233 -10.88 1.81 -0.25
C PHE A 233 -9.91 1.28 0.80
N GLN A 234 -10.21 0.12 1.36
CA GLN A 234 -9.29 -0.65 2.19
C GLN A 234 -9.12 -2.05 1.60
N PHE A 235 -7.88 -2.45 1.33
CA PHE A 235 -7.56 -3.76 0.80
C PHE A 235 -6.59 -4.48 1.71
N THR A 236 -6.91 -5.73 2.02
CA THR A 236 -6.10 -6.65 2.81
C THR A 236 -5.85 -7.88 1.92
N GLN A 237 -4.70 -7.95 1.23
CA GLN A 237 -4.26 -9.06 0.36
C GLN A 237 -4.78 -9.06 -1.10
N LEU A 238 -4.31 -8.11 -1.92
CA LEU A 238 -4.56 -8.09 -3.37
C LEU A 238 -3.31 -8.40 -4.20
N ASN A 239 -3.50 -9.15 -5.28
CA ASN A 239 -2.44 -9.37 -6.26
C ASN A 239 -2.23 -8.13 -7.15
N SER A 240 -3.32 -7.54 -7.64
CA SER A 240 -3.25 -6.30 -8.42
C SER A 240 -4.56 -5.50 -8.30
N ALA A 241 -4.46 -4.18 -8.30
CA ALA A 241 -5.61 -3.29 -8.41
C ALA A 241 -5.35 -2.23 -9.48
N THR A 242 -6.36 -1.87 -10.26
CA THR A 242 -6.30 -0.79 -11.24
C THR A 242 -7.48 0.16 -11.06
N PHE A 243 -7.18 1.44 -10.92
CA PHE A 243 -8.17 2.50 -10.77
C PHE A 243 -8.01 3.51 -11.90
N THR A 244 -9.14 3.99 -12.41
CA THR A 244 -9.20 5.01 -13.47
C THR A 244 -10.34 6.00 -13.19
N ASN A 245 -10.15 7.28 -13.52
CA ASN A 245 -11.19 8.32 -13.41
C ASN A 245 -11.92 8.31 -12.04
N LEU A 246 -11.18 8.47 -10.94
CA LEU A 246 -11.80 8.55 -9.61
C LEU A 246 -12.01 10.00 -9.23
N GLU A 247 -13.18 10.30 -8.71
CA GLU A 247 -13.52 11.59 -8.14
C GLU A 247 -13.90 11.40 -6.68
N PHE A 248 -13.13 11.97 -5.75
CA PHE A 248 -13.49 11.94 -4.34
C PHE A 248 -13.68 13.34 -3.84
N ASN A 249 -14.76 13.54 -3.09
CA ASN A 249 -15.11 14.82 -2.52
C ASN A 249 -15.31 14.62 -1.01
N HIS A 250 -14.56 15.37 -0.19
CA HIS A 250 -14.72 15.38 1.28
C HIS A 250 -14.49 13.99 1.92
N ILE A 251 -13.33 13.38 1.67
CA ILE A 251 -12.99 12.07 2.25
C ILE A 251 -11.81 12.19 3.21
N ASP A 252 -11.86 11.47 4.33
CA ASP A 252 -10.74 11.48 5.27
C ASP A 252 -9.57 10.63 4.74
N GLN A 253 -9.85 9.46 4.16
CA GLN A 253 -8.84 8.58 3.56
C GLN A 253 -9.33 7.96 2.25
N ALA A 254 -8.61 8.14 1.14
CA ALA A 254 -9.00 7.54 -0.13
C ALA A 254 -8.59 6.07 -0.23
N PHE A 255 -7.33 5.78 0.09
CA PHE A 255 -6.80 4.42 0.00
C PHE A 255 -6.02 4.00 1.25
N SER A 256 -6.22 2.72 1.61
CA SER A 256 -5.47 1.99 2.61
C SER A 256 -5.11 0.62 2.04
N PHE A 257 -3.82 0.36 1.83
CA PHE A 257 -3.37 -0.91 1.28
C PHE A 257 -2.56 -1.69 2.31
N ASP A 258 -3.00 -2.91 2.60
CA ASP A 258 -2.30 -3.87 3.44
C ASP A 258 -2.02 -5.14 2.62
N ARG A 259 -0.74 -5.50 2.47
CA ARG A 259 -0.27 -6.66 1.70
C ARG A 259 -0.75 -6.70 0.24
N VAL A 260 -0.74 -5.57 -0.45
CA VAL A 260 -1.06 -5.51 -1.88
C VAL A 260 0.23 -5.53 -2.71
N ARG A 261 0.28 -6.39 -3.74
CA ARG A 261 1.51 -6.55 -4.57
C ARG A 261 1.64 -5.52 -5.69
N GLN A 262 0.54 -5.05 -6.26
CA GLN A 262 0.56 -4.10 -7.37
C GLN A 262 -0.68 -3.20 -7.35
N VAL A 263 -0.51 -1.89 -7.52
CA VAL A 263 -1.61 -0.92 -7.55
C VAL A 263 -1.35 0.09 -8.66
N SER A 264 -2.13 0.07 -9.73
CA SER A 264 -2.07 1.11 -10.76
C SER A 264 -3.23 2.09 -10.57
N ILE A 265 -2.97 3.38 -10.37
CA ILE A 265 -3.99 4.43 -10.30
C ILE A 265 -3.69 5.44 -11.41
N SER A 266 -4.37 5.28 -12.54
CA SER A 266 -4.01 6.01 -13.77
C SER A 266 -5.18 6.81 -14.32
N HIS A 267 -4.86 8.02 -14.81
CA HIS A 267 -5.72 8.92 -15.59
C HIS A 267 -6.79 9.66 -14.78
N ASN A 268 -6.72 11.00 -14.85
CA ASN A 268 -7.75 11.98 -14.50
C ASN A 268 -8.42 11.72 -13.14
N HIS A 269 -7.62 11.64 -12.09
CA HIS A 269 -8.17 11.53 -10.74
C HIS A 269 -8.26 12.91 -10.09
N SER A 270 -9.42 13.23 -9.52
CA SER A 270 -9.68 14.48 -8.82
C SER A 270 -10.05 14.19 -7.38
N PHE A 271 -9.27 14.74 -6.45
CA PHE A 271 -9.53 14.68 -5.02
C PHE A 271 -9.82 16.09 -4.54
N GLN A 272 -11.07 16.36 -4.19
CA GLN A 272 -11.43 17.61 -3.53
C GLN A 272 -11.62 17.34 -2.05
N ASP A 273 -11.02 18.18 -1.22
CA ASP A 273 -11.23 18.16 0.24
C ASP A 273 -10.88 16.81 0.88
N THR A 274 -9.93 16.09 0.27
CA THR A 274 -9.43 14.81 0.76
C THR A 274 -8.28 15.06 1.74
N ARG A 275 -8.36 14.47 2.94
CA ARG A 275 -7.31 14.62 3.97
C ARG A 275 -6.09 13.74 3.67
N ILE A 276 -6.29 12.43 3.50
CA ILE A 276 -5.22 11.47 3.18
C ILE A 276 -5.54 10.76 1.87
N GLY A 277 -4.70 10.95 0.86
CA GLY A 277 -4.80 10.23 -0.40
C GLY A 277 -4.45 8.75 -0.21
N PHE A 278 -3.32 8.44 0.43
CA PHE A 278 -2.78 7.07 0.44
C PHE A 278 -2.06 6.73 1.74
N ILE A 279 -2.27 5.51 2.23
CA ILE A 279 -1.46 4.90 3.29
C ILE A 279 -0.98 3.52 2.82
N GLY A 280 0.33 3.31 2.87
CA GLY A 280 0.98 2.01 2.63
C GLY A 280 0.78 0.99 3.76
N ASP A 281 1.54 -0.11 3.70
CA ASP A 281 1.41 -1.24 4.62
C ASP A 281 1.86 -0.86 6.05
N THR A 282 0.91 -0.83 6.98
CA THR A 282 1.15 -0.56 8.41
C THR A 282 1.46 -1.83 9.22
N THR A 283 1.27 -3.02 8.66
CA THR A 283 1.36 -4.30 9.39
C THR A 283 2.75 -4.88 9.46
N GLY A 284 3.68 -4.33 8.69
CA GLY A 284 5.09 -4.54 8.89
C GLY A 284 5.69 -5.74 8.12
N ALA A 285 5.05 -6.18 7.04
CA ALA A 285 5.62 -7.17 6.14
C ALA A 285 6.32 -6.48 4.94
N ASP A 286 7.47 -7.01 4.52
CA ASP A 286 8.20 -6.50 3.35
C ASP A 286 7.46 -6.90 2.07
N HIS A 287 6.65 -5.98 1.54
CA HIS A 287 5.95 -6.18 0.29
C HIS A 287 6.30 -5.07 -0.69
N SER A 288 6.77 -5.46 -1.88
CA SER A 288 6.92 -4.52 -2.97
C SER A 288 5.56 -4.21 -3.56
N PHE A 289 5.22 -2.93 -3.63
CA PHE A 289 4.06 -2.45 -4.35
C PHE A 289 4.48 -1.44 -5.40
N GLU A 290 4.28 -1.81 -6.65
CA GLU A 290 4.35 -0.85 -7.74
C GLU A 290 3.08 -0.01 -7.69
N ILE A 291 3.21 1.25 -7.25
CA ILE A 291 2.16 2.25 -7.40
C ILE A 291 2.50 3.08 -8.63
N ASN A 292 1.57 3.18 -9.56
CA ASN A 292 1.65 4.14 -10.66
C ASN A 292 0.56 5.19 -10.44
N LEU A 293 0.92 6.40 -9.97
CA LEU A 293 -0.02 7.53 -9.85
C LEU A 293 0.18 8.45 -11.04
N ASN A 294 -0.79 8.58 -11.94
CA ASN A 294 -0.72 9.49 -13.09
C ASN A 294 -1.92 10.43 -13.14
N ASP A 295 -1.64 11.71 -13.39
CA ASP A 295 -2.62 12.79 -13.58
C ASP A 295 -3.54 12.97 -12.35
N TRP A 296 -2.93 13.01 -11.17
CA TRP A 296 -3.62 13.27 -9.91
C TRP A 296 -3.72 14.76 -9.67
N THR A 297 -4.94 15.26 -9.45
CA THR A 297 -5.16 16.66 -9.03
C THR A 297 -5.84 16.71 -7.67
N HIS A 298 -5.22 17.39 -6.70
CA HIS A 298 -5.87 17.73 -5.43
C HIS A 298 -6.23 19.21 -5.40
N LEU A 299 -7.50 19.48 -5.11
CA LEU A 299 -8.02 20.82 -4.89
C LEU A 299 -8.51 20.94 -3.44
N PRO A 300 -8.02 21.91 -2.67
CA PRO A 300 -8.22 21.98 -1.23
C PRO A 300 -9.49 22.77 -0.85
N ALA A 301 -10.12 22.36 0.26
CA ALA A 301 -11.14 23.14 0.94
C ALA A 301 -10.47 24.19 1.80
N VAL A 302 -10.96 25.41 1.71
CA VAL A 302 -10.37 26.62 2.30
C VAL A 302 -10.37 26.65 3.85
N THR A 303 -10.85 25.62 4.55
CA THR A 303 -11.20 25.75 5.99
C THR A 303 -10.65 24.71 6.97
N ARG A 304 -9.88 23.69 6.55
CA ARG A 304 -9.41 22.65 7.47
C ARG A 304 -7.87 22.63 7.59
N VAL A 305 -7.37 22.80 8.81
CA VAL A 305 -5.95 22.64 9.16
C VAL A 305 -5.76 21.21 9.64
N ASP A 306 -5.17 20.35 8.80
CA ASP A 306 -4.84 18.98 9.17
C ASP A 306 -3.32 18.82 9.35
N THR A 307 -2.87 18.01 10.31
CA THR A 307 -1.44 17.81 10.58
C THR A 307 -0.83 16.64 9.81
N ASP A 308 -1.63 15.91 9.05
CA ASP A 308 -1.19 14.70 8.36
C ASP A 308 -0.76 15.01 6.93
N PRO A 309 0.19 14.25 6.36
CA PRO A 309 0.56 14.39 4.97
C PRO A 309 -0.57 13.98 4.03
N PHE A 310 -0.59 14.57 2.83
CA PHE A 310 -1.55 14.16 1.79
C PHE A 310 -1.24 12.75 1.27
N LEU A 311 0.03 12.46 0.97
CA LEU A 311 0.47 11.14 0.50
C LEU A 311 1.46 10.53 1.49
N ILE A 312 1.11 9.38 2.08
CA ILE A 312 1.99 8.64 3.00
C ILE A 312 2.39 7.32 2.37
N LEU A 313 3.65 7.22 1.97
CA LEU A 313 4.26 5.96 1.52
C LEU A 313 5.02 5.33 2.68
N GLU A 314 4.50 4.21 3.17
CA GLU A 314 5.13 3.47 4.26
C GLU A 314 5.51 2.07 3.75
N ARG A 315 6.79 1.70 3.90
CA ARG A 315 7.36 0.42 3.42
C ARG A 315 7.13 0.14 1.94
N ALA A 316 7.17 1.19 1.14
CA ALA A 316 6.88 1.15 -0.28
C ALA A 316 8.08 0.73 -1.12
N VAL A 317 7.95 -0.22 -2.05
CA VAL A 317 9.05 -0.58 -2.95
C VAL A 317 8.64 -0.48 -4.41
N ASN A 318 9.44 0.22 -5.22
CA ASN A 318 9.23 0.47 -6.65
C ASN A 318 7.99 1.32 -6.95
N VAL A 319 7.81 2.42 -6.22
CA VAL A 319 6.71 3.36 -6.47
C VAL A 319 7.10 4.34 -7.56
N HIS A 320 6.23 4.55 -8.53
CA HIS A 320 6.36 5.57 -9.57
C HIS A 320 5.17 6.53 -9.51
N ILE A 321 5.44 7.78 -9.18
CA ILE A 321 4.46 8.86 -9.15
C ILE A 321 4.82 9.78 -10.32
N SER A 322 3.89 10.03 -11.22
CA SER A 322 4.11 10.99 -12.30
C SER A 322 2.91 11.92 -12.50
N ASN A 323 3.15 13.15 -12.98
CA ASN A 323 2.08 14.12 -13.24
C ASN A 323 1.17 14.38 -12.02
N LEU A 324 1.72 14.36 -10.80
CA LEU A 324 0.97 14.68 -9.58
C LEU A 324 0.88 16.20 -9.44
N SER A 325 -0.32 16.74 -9.32
CA SER A 325 -0.61 18.16 -9.08
C SER A 325 -1.33 18.33 -7.74
N ILE A 326 -0.63 18.84 -6.73
CA ILE A 326 -1.20 19.18 -5.42
C ILE A 326 -1.25 20.70 -5.30
N GLN A 327 -2.42 21.29 -5.04
CA GLN A 327 -2.57 22.74 -4.87
C GLN A 327 -3.04 23.12 -3.47
N SER A 328 -2.47 24.20 -2.94
CA SER A 328 -2.99 25.06 -1.85
C SER A 328 -3.46 24.35 -0.58
N LEU A 329 -2.57 23.60 0.05
CA LEU A 329 -2.89 22.81 1.24
C LEU A 329 -3.34 23.60 2.51
N GLY A 330 -3.64 24.90 2.49
CA GLY A 330 -4.41 25.54 3.58
C GLY A 330 -3.84 25.41 5.01
N GLY A 331 -2.54 25.19 5.17
CA GLY A 331 -1.89 24.91 6.46
C GLY A 331 -1.77 23.42 6.82
N ILE A 332 -2.08 22.51 5.89
CA ILE A 332 -1.80 21.07 6.04
C ILE A 332 -0.28 20.83 6.07
N ALA A 333 0.15 19.78 6.75
CA ALA A 333 1.54 19.33 6.84
C ALA A 333 2.13 18.90 5.48
N ASP A 334 2.95 17.86 5.46
CA ASP A 334 3.84 17.52 4.34
C ASP A 334 3.03 17.08 3.11
N ALA A 335 3.41 17.48 1.90
CA ALA A 335 2.67 17.06 0.71
C ALA A 335 2.84 15.56 0.45
N ILE A 336 4.06 15.08 0.60
CA ILE A 336 4.42 13.66 0.45
C ILE A 336 5.36 13.27 1.58
N GLU A 337 4.98 12.29 2.39
CA GLU A 337 5.84 11.67 3.41
C GLU A 337 6.17 10.24 2.97
N ILE A 338 7.46 9.92 2.87
CA ILE A 338 7.96 8.59 2.52
C ILE A 338 8.75 8.07 3.71
N ARG A 339 8.30 6.97 4.31
CA ARG A 339 8.90 6.46 5.53
C ARG A 339 9.03 4.94 5.62
N ASN A 340 9.75 4.51 6.66
CA ASN A 340 9.92 3.13 7.10
C ASN A 340 10.31 2.19 5.94
N ASP A 341 11.59 2.16 5.59
CA ASP A 341 12.17 1.18 4.64
C ASP A 341 11.64 1.23 3.20
N SER A 342 11.02 2.35 2.78
CA SER A 342 10.60 2.55 1.41
C SER A 342 11.80 2.69 0.45
N GLN A 343 11.74 2.08 -0.72
CA GLN A 343 12.85 1.91 -1.65
C GLN A 343 12.41 2.07 -3.11
N GLY A 344 13.29 2.55 -3.98
CA GLY A 344 13.01 2.65 -5.42
C GLY A 344 11.84 3.57 -5.74
N ILE A 345 11.72 4.68 -5.01
CA ILE A 345 10.63 5.65 -5.23
C ILE A 345 11.04 6.62 -6.32
N SER A 346 10.21 6.79 -7.34
CA SER A 346 10.39 7.76 -8.43
C SER A 346 9.21 8.73 -8.40
N ILE A 347 9.49 10.03 -8.30
CA ILE A 347 8.51 11.12 -8.39
C ILE A 347 8.89 11.98 -9.58
N GLU A 348 8.06 12.04 -10.62
CA GLU A 348 8.39 12.67 -11.89
C GLU A 348 7.32 13.66 -12.35
N ASN A 349 7.69 14.72 -13.07
CA ASN A 349 6.77 15.65 -13.75
C ASN A 349 5.64 16.20 -12.85
N SER A 350 5.92 16.45 -11.57
CA SER A 350 4.90 16.74 -10.56
C SER A 350 4.95 18.20 -10.10
N THR A 351 3.82 18.78 -9.72
CA THR A 351 3.70 20.15 -9.22
C THR A 351 3.04 20.16 -7.85
N ILE A 352 3.69 20.75 -6.86
CA ILE A 352 3.24 20.84 -5.48
C ILE A 352 3.23 22.33 -5.09
N VAL A 353 2.05 22.93 -4.97
CA VAL A 353 1.89 24.37 -4.73
C VAL A 353 1.35 24.63 -3.34
N ASN A 354 2.00 25.54 -2.63
CA ASN A 354 1.69 25.99 -1.27
C ASN A 354 1.56 24.86 -0.22
N PRO A 355 2.45 23.86 -0.14
CA PRO A 355 2.46 22.97 1.01
C PRO A 355 3.20 23.63 2.18
N VAL A 356 3.00 23.13 3.41
CA VAL A 356 3.84 23.53 4.55
C VAL A 356 5.25 22.96 4.38
N ARG A 357 5.38 21.65 4.10
CA ARG A 357 6.60 21.00 3.60
C ARG A 357 6.27 20.24 2.31
N GLY A 358 7.17 20.24 1.34
CA GLY A 358 6.98 19.53 0.08
C GLY A 358 7.07 18.01 0.24
N ILE A 359 8.26 17.47 0.00
CA ILE A 359 8.55 16.04 0.04
C ILE A 359 9.41 15.75 1.26
N GLU A 360 9.01 14.81 2.10
CA GLU A 360 9.76 14.40 3.28
C GLU A 360 10.10 12.92 3.20
N LEU A 361 11.39 12.60 3.29
CA LEU A 361 11.94 11.24 3.27
C LEU A 361 12.48 10.91 4.67
N ILE A 362 11.86 9.97 5.38
CA ILE A 362 12.17 9.65 6.79
C ILE A 362 12.49 8.16 6.96
N ARG A 363 13.67 7.81 7.48
CA ARG A 363 13.99 6.42 7.89
C ARG A 363 13.74 5.37 6.79
N ASN A 364 14.19 5.64 5.57
CA ASN A 364 14.26 4.59 4.56
C ASN A 364 15.56 3.80 4.74
N THR A 365 15.48 2.72 5.50
CA THR A 365 16.54 1.73 5.56
C THR A 365 16.41 0.77 4.38
N VAL A 366 17.54 0.38 3.77
CA VAL A 366 17.55 -0.71 2.79
C VAL A 366 17.24 -1.99 3.53
N GLY A 367 16.02 -2.49 3.39
CA GLY A 367 15.67 -3.86 3.74
C GLY A 367 16.63 -4.81 3.01
N ALA A 368 17.11 -5.86 3.67
CA ALA A 368 18.26 -6.66 3.26
C ALA A 368 18.13 -7.45 1.94
N ALA A 369 17.11 -7.21 1.10
CA ALA A 369 16.55 -8.25 0.25
C ALA A 369 16.66 -8.08 -1.27
N THR A 370 17.09 -6.96 -1.85
CA THR A 370 17.16 -6.88 -3.33
C THR A 370 18.49 -6.32 -3.83
N GLY A 371 19.24 -7.14 -4.57
CA GLY A 371 20.60 -6.84 -5.05
C GLY A 371 20.73 -5.75 -6.12
N SER A 372 19.77 -4.83 -6.23
CA SER A 372 19.84 -3.67 -7.11
C SER A 372 20.02 -2.41 -6.26
N PRO A 373 20.90 -1.47 -6.62
CA PRO A 373 20.97 -0.18 -5.92
C PRO A 373 19.63 0.54 -6.09
N LEU A 374 18.85 0.58 -5.01
CA LEU A 374 17.57 1.25 -5.00
C LEU A 374 17.82 2.74 -4.80
N VAL A 375 17.58 3.49 -5.87
CA VAL A 375 17.71 4.95 -5.91
C VAL A 375 16.31 5.54 -5.74
N THR A 376 16.16 6.48 -4.81
CA THR A 376 14.99 7.35 -4.82
C THR A 376 15.25 8.49 -5.79
N ARG A 377 14.39 8.66 -6.79
CA ARG A 377 14.49 9.68 -7.83
C ARG A 377 13.38 10.71 -7.67
N ILE A 378 13.73 11.99 -7.69
CA ILE A 378 12.81 13.12 -7.79
C ILE A 378 13.22 13.87 -9.06
N SER A 379 12.39 13.90 -10.10
CA SER A 379 12.75 14.44 -11.41
C SER A 379 11.69 15.37 -11.99
N ASN A 380 12.07 16.56 -12.46
CA ASN A 380 11.12 17.53 -13.03
C ASN A 380 9.92 17.81 -12.08
N VAL A 381 10.24 18.11 -10.82
CA VAL A 381 9.24 18.42 -9.79
C VAL A 381 9.29 19.89 -9.46
N MET A 382 8.15 20.58 -9.49
CA MET A 382 8.01 21.94 -9.00
C MET A 382 7.41 21.92 -7.60
N VAL A 383 8.07 22.57 -6.65
CA VAL A 383 7.57 22.79 -5.29
C VAL A 383 7.57 24.30 -5.02
N ASP A 384 6.38 24.89 -4.99
CA ASP A 384 6.20 26.32 -4.66
C ASP A 384 5.73 26.40 -3.20
N LEU A 385 6.58 26.90 -2.30
CA LEU A 385 6.37 26.76 -0.86
C LEU A 385 5.67 27.95 -0.24
N ALA A 386 4.90 27.65 0.82
CA ALA A 386 4.39 28.69 1.71
C ALA A 386 5.32 28.94 2.91
N THR A 387 5.94 27.91 3.52
CA THR A 387 6.53 28.09 4.86
C THR A 387 7.81 27.33 5.27
N GLN A 388 8.10 26.08 4.83
CA GLN A 388 9.22 25.31 5.43
C GLN A 388 10.31 24.71 4.53
N ARG A 389 10.07 23.62 3.78
CA ARG A 389 11.13 22.93 3.01
C ARG A 389 10.59 22.30 1.75
N CYS A 390 11.36 22.26 0.66
CA CYS A 390 10.94 21.58 -0.57
C CYS A 390 11.12 20.08 -0.42
N VAL A 391 12.33 19.69 0.00
CA VAL A 391 12.69 18.29 0.21
C VAL A 391 13.43 18.18 1.54
N SER A 392 12.94 17.34 2.43
CA SER A 392 13.57 17.00 3.71
C SER A 392 14.04 15.55 3.66
N ILE A 393 15.31 15.32 4.01
CA ILE A 393 15.96 14.01 3.94
C ILE A 393 16.50 13.64 5.32
N GLN A 394 15.92 12.61 5.92
CA GLN A 394 16.22 12.16 7.28
C GLN A 394 16.46 10.64 7.33
N ASN A 395 17.57 10.24 7.94
CA ASN A 395 17.90 8.86 8.30
C ASN A 395 17.79 7.89 7.12
N LEU A 396 18.16 8.30 5.91
CA LEU A 396 18.10 7.42 4.73
C LEU A 396 19.37 6.60 4.61
N THR A 397 19.27 5.34 4.23
CA THR A 397 20.45 4.52 3.85
C THR A 397 20.50 4.24 2.34
N ILE A 398 19.69 4.95 1.57
CA ILE A 398 19.58 4.84 0.11
C ILE A 398 20.24 6.04 -0.57
N HIS A 399 20.53 5.88 -1.86
CA HIS A 399 20.96 6.98 -2.72
C HIS A 399 19.73 7.79 -3.15
N VAL A 400 19.80 9.12 -3.06
CA VAL A 400 18.74 10.02 -3.54
C VAL A 400 19.27 10.83 -4.72
N ASN A 401 18.57 10.76 -5.85
CA ASN A 401 18.83 11.57 -7.03
C ASN A 401 17.70 12.58 -7.21
N ILE A 402 18.03 13.87 -7.15
CA ILE A 402 17.14 14.99 -7.35
C ILE A 402 17.57 15.69 -8.64
N ASP A 403 16.72 15.68 -9.65
CA ASP A 403 17.03 16.19 -10.98
C ASP A 403 15.93 17.17 -11.42
N GLN A 404 16.28 18.34 -11.92
CA GLN A 404 15.28 19.32 -12.38
C GLN A 404 14.22 19.69 -11.31
N LEU A 405 14.61 19.74 -10.03
CA LEU A 405 13.73 20.23 -8.95
C LEU A 405 13.64 21.76 -9.05
N THR A 406 12.43 22.30 -9.14
CA THR A 406 12.19 23.75 -9.07
C THR A 406 11.57 24.10 -7.73
N CYS A 407 12.35 24.74 -6.87
CA CYS A 407 11.95 25.28 -5.58
C CYS A 407 11.72 26.78 -5.68
N THR A 408 10.47 27.24 -5.52
CA THR A 408 10.14 28.67 -5.51
C THR A 408 9.62 29.13 -4.16
N SER A 409 9.66 30.44 -3.93
CA SER A 409 9.08 31.08 -2.75
C SER A 409 9.66 30.58 -1.43
N LEU A 410 10.99 30.39 -1.37
CA LEU A 410 11.66 30.02 -0.12
C LEU A 410 11.52 31.16 0.88
N GLY A 411 10.53 31.11 1.77
CA GLY A 411 10.27 32.15 2.76
C GLY A 411 11.43 32.36 3.74
N ALA A 412 11.32 33.38 4.59
CA ALA A 412 12.34 33.70 5.61
C ALA A 412 12.62 32.54 6.61
N SER A 413 11.73 31.55 6.67
CA SER A 413 11.82 30.39 7.54
C SER A 413 12.26 29.10 6.84
N THR A 414 12.64 29.16 5.56
CA THR A 414 12.58 28.00 4.66
C THR A 414 13.92 27.68 4.00
N ASP A 415 14.41 26.46 4.17
CA ASP A 415 15.55 25.91 3.41
C ASP A 415 15.01 25.09 2.24
N GLY A 416 15.67 25.08 1.08
CA GLY A 416 15.17 24.37 -0.11
C GLY A 416 15.21 22.84 0.06
N VAL A 417 16.41 22.26 -0.06
CA VAL A 417 16.67 20.84 0.23
C VAL A 417 17.46 20.75 1.53
N VAL A 418 16.99 19.94 2.49
CA VAL A 418 17.69 19.71 3.76
C VAL A 418 18.04 18.25 3.94
N ILE A 419 19.31 17.98 4.25
CA ILE A 419 19.85 16.64 4.51
C ILE A 419 20.29 16.58 5.97
N GLU A 420 19.46 15.99 6.84
CA GLU A 420 19.62 16.07 8.30
C GLU A 420 20.42 14.90 8.88
N THR A 421 20.23 13.67 8.39
CA THR A 421 20.97 12.51 8.91
C THR A 421 21.23 11.38 7.88
N GLY A 422 22.44 10.81 7.94
CA GLY A 422 22.73 9.39 7.68
C GLY A 422 22.78 8.88 6.23
N THR A 423 22.90 9.72 5.20
CA THR A 423 22.72 9.28 3.80
C THR A 423 23.93 8.61 3.14
N VAL A 424 23.66 7.58 2.33
CA VAL A 424 24.68 6.90 1.50
C VAL A 424 25.12 7.80 0.34
N GLY A 425 24.20 8.51 -0.29
CA GLY A 425 24.54 9.45 -1.37
C GLY A 425 23.37 10.37 -1.70
N VAL A 426 23.66 11.65 -1.95
CA VAL A 426 22.66 12.59 -2.49
C VAL A 426 23.26 13.31 -3.70
N GLN A 427 22.59 13.20 -4.84
CA GLN A 427 22.92 13.91 -6.07
C GLN A 427 21.80 14.89 -6.38
N ILE A 428 22.15 16.14 -6.64
CA ILE A 428 21.23 17.21 -7.04
C ILE A 428 21.75 17.76 -8.37
N SER A 429 20.98 17.65 -9.45
CA SER A 429 21.34 18.13 -10.79
C SER A 429 20.26 19.01 -11.39
N ASP A 430 20.66 19.94 -12.27
CA ASP A 430 19.77 20.75 -13.12
C ASP A 430 18.60 21.42 -12.38
N SER A 431 18.76 21.67 -11.08
CA SER A 431 17.70 22.12 -10.18
C SER A 431 17.71 23.64 -10.03
N THR A 432 16.57 24.25 -9.74
CA THR A 432 16.41 25.70 -9.59
C THR A 432 15.89 26.03 -8.19
N PHE A 433 16.59 26.89 -7.46
CA PHE A 433 16.24 27.38 -6.13
C PHE A 433 16.06 28.89 -6.19
N GLN A 434 14.82 29.37 -6.11
CA GLN A 434 14.50 30.79 -6.19
C GLN A 434 14.24 31.40 -4.81
N ASP A 435 14.59 32.68 -4.69
CA ASP A 435 14.31 33.53 -3.53
C ASP A 435 14.84 32.98 -2.19
N VAL A 436 16.04 32.40 -2.17
CA VAL A 436 16.66 31.94 -0.90
C VAL A 436 16.90 33.15 0.03
N GLN A 437 16.09 33.28 1.08
CA GLN A 437 16.09 34.45 1.97
C GLN A 437 17.24 34.45 2.99
N SER A 438 17.37 35.57 3.71
CA SER A 438 18.37 35.75 4.76
C SER A 438 18.29 34.66 5.83
N GLY A 439 19.44 34.08 6.18
CA GLY A 439 19.56 33.04 7.20
C GLY A 439 19.15 31.64 6.75
N ARG A 440 18.89 31.44 5.46
CA ARG A 440 18.45 30.17 4.87
C ARG A 440 19.35 29.69 3.76
N SER A 441 19.20 28.43 3.38
CA SER A 441 20.01 27.73 2.39
C SER A 441 19.14 27.20 1.24
N GLY A 442 19.61 27.31 -0.01
CA GLY A 442 19.01 26.58 -1.11
C GLY A 442 19.16 25.07 -0.91
N VAL A 443 20.39 24.64 -0.58
CA VAL A 443 20.68 23.27 -0.12
C VAL A 443 21.41 23.34 1.22
N LEU A 444 20.93 22.61 2.22
CA LEU A 444 21.51 22.51 3.56
C LEU A 444 21.89 21.06 3.86
N VAL A 445 23.14 20.83 4.25
CA VAL A 445 23.67 19.52 4.64
C VAL A 445 24.09 19.57 6.11
N GLU A 446 23.23 19.05 7.00
CA GLU A 446 23.46 18.95 8.45
C GLU A 446 23.94 17.56 8.88
N ALA A 447 23.96 16.60 7.95
CA ALA A 447 24.37 15.23 8.17
C ALA A 447 25.79 14.93 7.69
N ASN A 448 26.38 13.86 8.24
CA ASN A 448 27.39 13.10 7.51
C ASN A 448 26.75 12.38 6.33
N THR A 449 27.10 12.81 5.12
CA THR A 449 26.81 12.10 3.86
C THR A 449 28.11 11.47 3.35
N ASN A 450 28.02 10.25 2.78
CA ASN A 450 29.21 9.61 2.19
C ASN A 450 29.52 10.16 0.81
N GLU A 451 28.49 10.46 0.03
CA GLU A 451 28.59 11.08 -1.28
C GLU A 451 27.58 12.21 -1.37
N PHE A 452 28.03 13.38 -1.82
CA PHE A 452 27.16 14.52 -2.04
C PHE A 452 27.56 15.22 -3.33
N SER A 453 26.61 15.51 -4.20
CA SER A 453 26.89 16.39 -5.32
C SER A 453 25.74 17.33 -5.63
N VAL A 454 26.12 18.53 -6.05
CA VAL A 454 25.21 19.54 -6.59
C VAL A 454 25.80 20.07 -7.88
N THR A 455 25.19 19.73 -9.00
CA THR A 455 25.68 20.10 -10.33
C THR A 455 24.66 20.86 -11.15
N ASP A 456 25.16 21.76 -12.00
CA ASP A 456 24.39 22.43 -13.06
C ASP A 456 23.08 23.09 -12.57
N SER A 457 23.02 23.48 -11.29
CA SER A 457 21.83 24.02 -10.65
C SER A 457 21.87 25.55 -10.58
N VAL A 458 20.69 26.19 -10.58
CA VAL A 458 20.51 27.64 -10.51
C VAL A 458 20.04 28.04 -9.13
N PHE A 459 20.70 29.02 -8.53
CA PHE A 459 20.36 29.58 -7.22
C PHE A 459 20.12 31.08 -7.35
N THR A 460 19.01 31.57 -6.82
CA THR A 460 18.74 33.01 -6.63
C THR A 460 18.74 33.30 -5.14
N VAL A 461 19.83 33.89 -4.65
CA VAL A 461 20.13 34.03 -3.22
C VAL A 461 20.04 35.48 -2.78
N ALA A 462 19.07 35.79 -1.92
CA ALA A 462 18.92 37.12 -1.34
C ALA A 462 20.10 37.46 -0.40
N SER A 463 20.22 38.74 -0.04
CA SER A 463 21.23 39.18 0.94
C SER A 463 21.08 38.41 2.26
N GLY A 464 22.17 37.84 2.75
CA GLY A 464 22.20 37.02 3.97
C GLY A 464 21.75 35.57 3.80
N GLY A 465 21.24 35.17 2.62
CA GLY A 465 20.97 33.77 2.30
C GLY A 465 22.25 33.02 1.90
N ILE A 466 22.16 31.69 1.84
CA ILE A 466 23.22 30.78 1.43
C ILE A 466 22.75 29.95 0.23
N GLY A 467 23.50 29.85 -0.86
CA GLY A 467 23.13 28.94 -1.94
C GLY A 467 23.21 27.47 -1.50
N ILE A 468 24.41 27.02 -1.15
CA ILE A 468 24.69 25.68 -0.63
C ILE A 468 25.42 25.81 0.72
N ASN A 469 24.87 25.23 1.78
CA ASN A 469 25.44 25.24 3.12
C ASN A 469 25.75 23.81 3.59
N ILE A 470 27.03 23.47 3.71
CA ILE A 470 27.48 22.21 4.28
C ILE A 470 27.83 22.47 5.74
N ALA A 471 26.84 22.31 6.62
CA ALA A 471 26.93 22.66 8.04
C ALA A 471 27.63 21.57 8.88
N ALA A 472 27.47 20.30 8.52
CA ALA A 472 28.18 19.18 9.14
C ALA A 472 29.19 18.55 8.18
N GLY A 473 30.16 17.80 8.73
CA GLY A 473 31.13 17.06 7.93
C GLY A 473 30.45 16.12 6.93
N THR A 474 30.89 16.07 5.69
CA THR A 474 30.67 14.90 4.83
C THR A 474 31.81 13.93 5.11
N SER A 475 31.51 12.66 5.38
CA SER A 475 32.54 11.64 5.65
C SER A 475 33.31 11.26 4.39
N GLY A 476 32.68 11.43 3.21
CA GLY A 476 33.32 11.20 1.92
C GLY A 476 33.48 12.47 1.08
N GLY A 477 33.65 12.25 -0.22
CA GLY A 477 33.87 13.32 -1.19
C GLY A 477 32.58 14.04 -1.57
N PHE A 478 32.69 15.32 -1.89
CA PHE A 478 31.59 16.04 -2.53
C PHE A 478 32.02 16.83 -3.76
N ILE A 479 31.07 16.97 -4.68
CA ILE A 479 31.23 17.67 -5.95
C ILE A 479 30.20 18.78 -6.05
N ILE A 480 30.64 20.03 -6.11
CA ILE A 480 29.78 21.18 -6.40
C ILE A 480 30.28 21.81 -7.70
N SER A 481 29.60 21.56 -8.82
CA SER A 481 30.11 21.97 -10.14
C SER A 481 29.07 22.59 -11.05
N GLY A 482 29.44 23.60 -11.85
CA GLY A 482 28.57 24.12 -12.92
C GLY A 482 27.33 24.90 -12.45
N ASN A 483 27.25 25.24 -11.16
CA ASN A 483 26.07 25.92 -10.61
C ASN A 483 26.11 27.43 -10.91
N LEU A 484 24.95 28.02 -11.19
CA LEU A 484 24.79 29.45 -11.39
C LEU A 484 24.21 30.09 -10.12
N PHE A 485 24.96 30.95 -9.46
CA PHE A 485 24.49 31.67 -8.27
C PHE A 485 24.24 33.14 -8.58
N THR A 486 22.99 33.57 -8.53
CA THR A 486 22.58 34.96 -8.64
C THR A 486 22.22 35.56 -7.28
N GLY A 487 22.37 36.88 -7.14
CA GLY A 487 22.07 37.61 -5.90
C GLY A 487 23.29 37.88 -5.00
N ALA A 488 23.03 38.44 -3.81
CA ALA A 488 24.05 39.03 -2.92
C ALA A 488 24.41 38.16 -1.70
N GLY A 489 23.79 37.00 -1.55
CA GLY A 489 24.06 36.08 -0.44
C GLY A 489 25.40 35.34 -0.56
N THR A 490 25.69 34.54 0.46
CA THR A 490 26.80 33.59 0.44
C THR A 490 26.49 32.50 -0.58
N LYS A 491 27.37 32.23 -1.54
CA LYS A 491 27.09 31.21 -2.57
C LYS A 491 27.23 29.80 -1.99
N ILE A 492 28.39 29.54 -1.40
CA ILE A 492 28.73 28.24 -0.80
C ILE A 492 29.34 28.52 0.59
N SER A 493 28.81 27.87 1.61
CA SER A 493 29.36 27.79 2.95
C SER A 493 29.75 26.34 3.21
N ASP A 494 31.00 26.09 3.60
CA ASP A 494 31.52 24.73 3.78
C ASP A 494 32.25 24.63 5.13
N ASN A 495 31.60 23.98 6.09
CA ASN A 495 32.16 23.62 7.40
C ASN A 495 32.55 22.14 7.48
N SER A 496 32.62 21.44 6.34
CA SER A 496 32.86 20.00 6.34
C SER A 496 34.31 19.61 6.59
N THR A 497 34.49 18.43 7.18
CA THR A 497 35.79 17.78 7.42
C THR A 497 36.23 16.82 6.31
N GLY A 498 35.45 16.71 5.22
CA GLY A 498 35.68 15.77 4.12
C GLY A 498 37.02 15.96 3.41
N THR A 499 37.61 14.86 2.94
CA THR A 499 39.00 14.81 2.42
C THR A 499 39.13 15.10 0.93
N SER A 500 38.02 15.08 0.17
CA SER A 500 37.98 15.32 -1.28
C SER A 500 36.89 16.32 -1.62
N LYS A 501 37.29 17.54 -1.98
CA LYS A 501 36.38 18.66 -2.28
C LYS A 501 36.65 19.14 -3.70
N ILE A 502 35.65 19.07 -4.58
CA ILE A 502 35.71 19.70 -5.90
C ILE A 502 34.62 20.76 -5.96
N ILE A 503 35.04 22.02 -6.03
CA ILE A 503 34.17 23.17 -6.27
C ILE A 503 34.65 23.83 -7.56
N ALA A 504 33.90 23.69 -8.66
CA ALA A 504 34.36 24.10 -10.00
C ALA A 504 33.25 24.76 -10.84
N GLY A 505 33.61 25.73 -11.69
CA GLY A 505 32.69 26.27 -12.71
C GLY A 505 31.43 26.96 -12.18
N ASN A 506 31.43 27.42 -10.93
CA ASN A 506 30.27 28.05 -10.33
C ASN A 506 30.26 29.55 -10.64
N THR A 507 29.41 29.98 -11.57
CA THR A 507 29.42 31.37 -12.07
C THR A 507 28.53 32.29 -11.23
N ALA A 508 28.97 33.55 -11.04
CA ALA A 508 28.07 34.64 -10.67
C ALA A 508 27.42 35.20 -11.95
N PRO A 509 26.23 35.83 -11.90
CA PRO A 509 25.69 36.53 -13.04
C PRO A 509 26.67 37.61 -13.54
N PRO A 510 26.66 37.89 -14.85
CA PRO A 510 27.71 38.63 -15.57
C PRO A 510 27.80 40.14 -15.25
N SER A 511 27.15 40.64 -14.20
CA SER A 511 27.25 42.05 -13.79
C SER A 511 28.43 42.35 -12.88
N ALA A 512 29.09 41.33 -12.33
CA ALA A 512 30.45 41.45 -11.82
C ALA A 512 31.37 40.88 -12.91
N PRO A 513 32.39 41.62 -13.38
CA PRO A 513 33.40 41.03 -14.23
C PRO A 513 33.90 39.76 -13.54
N VAL A 514 33.75 38.60 -14.18
CA VAL A 514 34.46 37.38 -13.79
C VAL A 514 35.93 37.58 -14.19
N ASN A 515 36.54 38.61 -13.63
CA ASN A 515 37.95 38.87 -13.72
C ASN A 515 38.54 38.00 -12.62
N ASN A 516 39.15 36.89 -13.02
CA ASN A 516 39.98 36.05 -12.17
C ASN A 516 39.20 35.12 -11.20
N GLU A 517 38.77 33.95 -11.69
CA GLU A 517 38.87 32.75 -10.84
C GLU A 517 40.36 32.47 -10.61
N ILE A 518 40.98 33.22 -9.69
CA ILE A 518 42.32 32.89 -9.19
C ILE A 518 42.16 31.60 -8.40
N LEU A 519 42.78 30.53 -8.88
CA LEU A 519 43.10 29.37 -8.06
C LEU A 519 44.01 29.84 -6.92
N GLN A 520 43.44 30.10 -5.74
CA GLN A 520 44.18 30.55 -4.57
C GLN A 520 44.67 29.34 -3.76
N LEU A 521 45.90 28.90 -4.03
CA LEU A 521 46.55 27.86 -3.24
C LEU A 521 47.13 28.48 -1.96
N GLY A 522 46.88 27.83 -0.81
CA GLY A 522 47.47 28.25 0.46
C GLY A 522 49.02 28.20 0.42
N PRO A 523 49.73 29.19 0.98
CA PRO A 523 51.19 29.20 1.00
C PRO A 523 51.73 28.08 1.87
N THR A 524 52.64 27.27 1.32
CA THR A 524 53.41 26.26 2.07
C THR A 524 54.89 26.60 1.98
N THR A 525 55.69 26.43 3.02
CA THR A 525 57.15 26.60 2.90
C THR A 525 57.79 25.36 2.31
N PHE A 526 58.99 25.48 1.71
CA PHE A 526 59.75 24.38 1.12
C PHE A 526 59.95 23.24 2.13
N ALA A 527 60.25 23.57 3.38
CA ALA A 527 60.41 22.61 4.47
C ALA A 527 59.12 21.82 4.78
N ASN A 528 57.95 22.41 4.52
CA ASN A 528 56.63 21.83 4.80
C ASN A 528 55.96 21.20 3.58
N LEU A 529 56.64 21.12 2.43
CA LEU A 529 56.07 20.48 1.24
C LEU A 529 55.82 18.97 1.43
N GLY A 530 56.61 18.31 2.28
CA GLY A 530 56.47 16.88 2.55
C GLY A 530 56.69 16.01 1.31
N THR A 531 56.15 14.79 1.34
CA THR A 531 56.29 13.77 0.27
C THR A 531 54.95 13.16 -0.13
N PRO A 532 54.00 13.96 -0.65
CA PRO A 532 52.72 13.44 -1.14
C PRO A 532 52.91 12.62 -2.43
N ILE A 533 51.84 11.97 -2.90
CA ILE A 533 51.82 11.19 -4.14
C ILE A 533 52.11 12.07 -5.37
N ASN A 534 52.72 11.48 -6.41
CA ASN A 534 52.94 12.14 -7.70
C ASN A 534 51.62 12.69 -8.27
N GLY A 535 51.66 13.87 -8.88
CA GLY A 535 50.49 14.60 -9.39
C GLY A 535 49.96 15.70 -8.45
N SER A 536 50.48 15.79 -7.22
CA SER A 536 50.10 16.85 -6.26
C SER A 536 50.62 18.24 -6.67
N PHE A 537 49.84 19.29 -6.44
CA PHE A 537 50.21 20.70 -6.63
C PHE A 537 50.12 21.47 -5.32
N ARG A 538 51.06 22.38 -5.05
CA ARG A 538 51.03 23.34 -3.93
C ARG A 538 51.64 24.66 -4.35
N PHE A 539 51.16 25.76 -3.79
CA PHE A 539 51.91 27.01 -3.85
C PHE A 539 52.95 27.01 -2.73
N CYS A 540 54.21 27.01 -3.11
CA CYS A 540 55.32 27.08 -2.18
C CYS A 540 55.74 28.55 -2.03
N SER A 541 55.59 29.16 -0.87
CA SER A 541 55.81 30.61 -0.68
C SER A 541 57.26 31.05 -0.69
N ASP A 542 58.20 30.13 -0.45
CA ASP A 542 59.65 30.38 -0.36
C ASP A 542 60.46 29.46 -1.29
N CYS A 543 59.82 28.86 -2.30
CA CYS A 543 60.53 28.05 -3.29
C CYS A 543 61.13 28.91 -4.40
N THR A 544 62.31 28.50 -4.85
CA THR A 544 62.94 28.94 -6.10
C THR A 544 62.43 28.07 -7.26
N ILE A 545 62.14 28.70 -8.41
CA ILE A 545 61.77 28.01 -9.66
C ILE A 545 62.96 27.16 -10.14
N ALA A 546 62.89 25.84 -9.88
CA ALA A 546 63.96 24.88 -10.14
C ALA A 546 63.42 23.43 -10.24
N ASN A 547 64.23 22.54 -10.81
CA ASN A 547 64.00 21.09 -10.83
C ASN A 547 65.26 20.34 -10.35
N PRO A 548 65.28 19.77 -9.13
CA PRO A 548 64.20 19.82 -8.13
C PRO A 548 64.02 21.24 -7.55
N CYS A 549 62.86 21.51 -6.96
CA CYS A 549 62.61 22.72 -6.17
C CYS A 549 63.71 22.93 -5.14
N ALA A 550 64.06 24.18 -4.86
CA ALA A 550 64.94 24.59 -3.78
C ALA A 550 64.26 25.66 -2.92
N ALA A 551 64.67 25.80 -1.65
CA ALA A 551 64.20 26.88 -0.77
C ALA A 551 64.75 28.26 -1.19
N ALA A 552 64.49 29.28 -0.36
CA ALA A 552 65.02 30.65 -0.45
C ALA A 552 64.62 31.45 -1.71
N GLY A 553 63.52 31.07 -2.36
CA GLY A 553 62.94 31.85 -3.45
C GLY A 553 61.82 32.79 -2.98
N THR A 554 61.16 33.44 -3.94
CA THR A 554 60.03 34.36 -3.70
C THR A 554 58.66 33.70 -3.88
N GLY A 555 58.66 32.38 -4.09
CA GLY A 555 57.48 31.55 -4.26
C GLY A 555 57.37 30.96 -5.66
N ALA A 556 56.88 29.72 -5.73
CA ALA A 556 56.71 28.98 -6.98
C ALA A 556 55.55 27.99 -6.88
N LEU A 557 54.97 27.64 -8.03
CA LEU A 557 54.01 26.53 -8.09
C LEU A 557 54.79 25.21 -8.08
N ALA A 558 54.71 24.47 -6.97
CA ALA A 558 55.39 23.19 -6.81
C ALA A 558 54.46 22.04 -7.25
N LYS A 559 54.93 21.20 -8.17
CA LYS A 559 54.26 19.96 -8.60
C LYS A 559 55.12 18.74 -8.28
N ARG A 560 54.52 17.69 -7.71
CA ARG A 560 55.23 16.46 -7.33
C ARG A 560 55.28 15.50 -8.53
N LEU A 561 56.46 15.24 -9.07
CA LEU A 561 56.66 14.35 -10.22
C LEU A 561 57.81 13.40 -9.93
N ASN A 562 57.61 12.09 -10.14
CA ASN A 562 58.63 11.05 -9.93
C ASN A 562 59.36 11.13 -8.58
N GLY A 563 58.64 11.46 -7.50
CA GLY A 563 59.20 11.55 -6.16
C GLY A 563 60.02 12.81 -5.87
N VAL A 564 60.02 13.81 -6.77
CA VAL A 564 60.65 15.12 -6.54
C VAL A 564 59.65 16.26 -6.74
N TRP A 565 59.87 17.37 -6.06
CA TRP A 565 59.12 18.60 -6.34
C TRP A 565 59.76 19.34 -7.52
N VAL A 566 58.95 19.73 -8.49
CA VAL A 566 59.35 20.57 -9.63
C VAL A 566 58.65 21.92 -9.48
N CYS A 567 59.41 23.02 -9.46
CA CYS A 567 58.87 24.36 -9.22
C CYS A 567 58.84 25.16 -10.51
N ASN A 568 57.70 25.80 -10.78
CA ASN A 568 57.41 26.59 -11.97
C ASN A 568 56.98 28.01 -11.63
#